data_AF-A0A2V9I563-F1
#
_entry.id   AF-A0A2V9I563-F1
#
_cell.length_a   1.000
_cell.length_b   1.000
_cell.length_c   1.000
_cell.angle_alpha   90.00
_cell.angle_beta   90.00
_cell.angle_gamma   90.00
#
_symmetry.space_group_name_H-M   'P 1'
#
loop_
_entity.id
_entity.type
_entity.pdbx_description
1 polymer ?
#
loop_
_entity_poly.entity_id
_entity_poly.type
_entity_poly.pdbx_seq_one_letter_code
_entity_poly.pdbx_strand_id
1 'polypeptide(L)'
;MNAVRLGNVLGSQGSVGPLFQQQIQRGGPVTVTHAEASRYFLMLSETVELIMAAAALDDSGSIFIPKMCEPVICGRGAATIERRAALPRDWCEV
;
A
#
# COMPACT_ATOMS: atom_id res chain seq x y z
N MET A 1 21.34 15.36 1.03
CA MET A 1 19.92 15.06 1.31
C MET A 1 19.61 13.74 0.66
N ASN A 2 19.06 12.79 1.43
CA ASN A 2 18.73 11.46 0.94
C ASN A 2 17.23 11.40 0.68
N ALA A 3 16.83 10.59 -0.30
CA ALA A 3 15.42 10.40 -0.64
C ALA A 3 15.10 8.91 -0.67
N VAL A 4 13.90 8.55 -0.22
CA VAL A 4 13.36 7.19 -0.34
C VAL A 4 12.15 7.24 -1.27
N ARG A 5 12.16 6.47 -2.34
CA ARG A 5 11.03 6.37 -3.27
C ARG A 5 10.20 5.14 -2.92
N LEU A 6 9.02 5.39 -2.36
CA LEU A 6 8.12 4.36 -1.85
C LEU A 6 6.98 4.07 -2.84
N GLY A 7 6.40 2.88 -2.70
CA GLY A 7 5.10 2.57 -3.28
C GLY A 7 3.95 3.18 -2.46
N ASN A 8 2.76 2.62 -2.61
CA ASN A 8 1.61 2.99 -1.79
C ASN A 8 1.80 2.48 -0.36
N VAL A 9 1.29 3.21 0.63
CA VAL A 9 1.28 2.76 2.02
C VAL A 9 -0.13 2.33 2.38
N LEU A 10 -0.26 1.10 2.88
CA LEU A 10 -1.55 0.56 3.30
C LEU A 10 -2.18 1.40 4.42
N GLY A 11 -3.45 1.73 4.26
CA GLY A 11 -4.23 2.42 5.29
C GLY A 11 -3.86 3.88 5.43
N SER A 12 -3.02 4.41 4.53
CA SER A 12 -2.73 5.84 4.48
C SER A 12 -4.00 6.65 4.23
N GLN A 13 -4.02 7.88 4.75
CA GLN A 13 -5.17 8.78 4.66
C GLN A 13 -5.52 9.06 3.19
N GLY A 14 -6.81 9.01 2.86
CA GLY A 14 -7.31 9.21 1.50
C GLY A 14 -6.92 8.11 0.50
N SER A 15 -6.35 7.00 0.96
CA SER A 15 -5.97 5.90 0.06
C SER A 15 -7.13 4.96 -0.25
N VAL A 16 -6.86 4.06 -1.20
CA VAL A 16 -7.83 3.11 -1.72
C VAL A 16 -8.36 2.12 -0.67
N GLY A 17 -7.52 1.72 0.30
CA GLY A 17 -7.92 0.77 1.36
C GLY A 17 -9.07 1.31 2.23
N PRO A 18 -8.91 2.47 2.88
CA PRO A 18 -10.00 3.12 3.61
C PRO A 18 -11.21 3.43 2.74
N LEU A 19 -11.02 3.83 1.48
CA LEU A 19 -12.13 4.07 0.55
C LEU A 19 -12.94 2.79 0.29
N PHE A 20 -12.28 1.66 0.05
CA PHE A 20 -12.94 0.37 -0.13
C PHE A 20 -13.72 -0.04 1.12
N GLN A 21 -13.12 0.10 2.31
CA GLN A 21 -13.82 -0.16 3.57
C GLN A 21 -15.07 0.70 3.73
N GLN A 22 -14.99 1.99 3.40
CA GLN A 22 -16.14 2.90 3.46
C GLN A 22 -17.25 2.50 2.47
N GLN A 23 -16.89 2.06 1.26
CA GLN A 23 -17.86 1.60 0.25
C GLN A 23 -18.57 0.32 0.71
N ILE A 24 -17.81 -0.65 1.23
CA ILE A 24 -18.33 -1.90 1.78
C ILE A 24 -19.26 -1.63 2.97
N GLN A 25 -18.86 -0.76 3.90
CA GLN A 25 -19.70 -0.38 5.06
C GLN A 25 -21.02 0.28 4.66
N ARG A 26 -21.06 0.94 3.49
CA ARG A 26 -22.28 1.55 2.94
C ARG A 26 -23.16 0.55 2.16
N GLY A 27 -22.75 -0.72 2.07
CA GLY A 27 -23.45 -1.76 1.30
C GLY A 27 -23.35 -1.58 -0.21
N GLY A 28 -22.45 -0.73 -0.69
CA GLY A 28 -22.25 -0.48 -2.12
C GLY A 28 -21.17 -1.41 -2.71
N PRO A 29 -21.23 -1.68 -4.02
CA PRO A 29 -20.13 -2.36 -4.70
C PRO A 29 -18.87 -1.50 -4.61
N VAL A 30 -17.71 -2.15 -4.45
CA VAL A 30 -16.42 -1.45 -4.47
C VAL A 30 -16.11 -0.97 -5.88
N THR A 31 -15.79 0.31 -6.03
CA THR A 31 -15.44 0.90 -7.31
C THR A 31 -13.94 0.84 -7.54
N VAL A 32 -13.51 0.27 -8.66
CA VAL A 32 -12.12 0.33 -9.13
C VAL A 32 -12.03 1.15 -10.41
N THR A 33 -10.94 1.90 -10.59
CA THR A 33 -10.73 2.71 -11.80
C THR A 33 -10.61 1.83 -13.05
N HIS A 34 -9.88 0.72 -12.93
CA HIS A 34 -9.69 -0.26 -13.98
C HIS A 34 -9.47 -1.64 -13.33
N ALA A 35 -10.01 -2.70 -13.93
CA ALA A 35 -9.95 -4.06 -13.37
C ALA A 35 -8.50 -4.53 -13.13
N GLU A 36 -7.62 -4.26 -14.11
CA GLU A 36 -6.20 -4.64 -14.08
C GLU A 36 -5.27 -3.58 -13.45
N ALA A 37 -5.81 -2.54 -12.80
CA ALA A 37 -4.96 -1.55 -12.14
C ALA A 37 -4.18 -2.22 -11.00
N SER A 38 -2.85 -2.24 -11.10
CA SER A 38 -1.98 -2.82 -10.07
C SER A 38 -1.15 -1.75 -9.35
N ARG A 39 -0.87 -1.97 -8.06
CA ARG A 39 -0.05 -1.06 -7.23
C ARG A 39 0.82 -1.85 -6.29
N TYR A 40 2.01 -1.34 -6.03
CA TYR A 40 2.87 -1.84 -4.97
C TYR A 40 2.44 -1.25 -3.63
N PHE A 41 2.38 -2.06 -2.59
CA PHE A 41 2.01 -1.64 -1.25
C PHE A 41 3.10 -1.98 -0.24
N LEU A 42 3.21 -1.14 0.78
CA LEU A 42 4.01 -1.34 1.98
C LEU A 42 3.13 -1.19 3.21
N MET A 43 3.51 -1.87 4.28
CA MET A 43 2.98 -1.58 5.59
C MET A 43 3.55 -0.27 6.12
N LEU A 44 2.79 0.39 7.00
CA LEU A 44 3.23 1.63 7.64
C LEU A 44 4.52 1.43 8.45
N SER A 45 4.62 0.34 9.21
CA SER A 45 5.80 0.00 10.00
C SER A 45 7.04 -0.16 9.11
N GLU A 46 6.93 -0.96 8.04
CA GLU A 46 8.01 -1.16 7.07
C GLU A 46 8.45 0.15 6.42
N THR A 47 7.49 1.01 6.08
CA THR A 47 7.76 2.31 5.49
C THR A 47 8.59 3.19 6.44
N VAL A 48 8.22 3.25 7.72
CA VAL A 48 8.95 4.02 8.73
C VAL A 48 10.35 3.43 8.92
N GLU A 49 10.48 2.11 8.99
CA GLU A 49 11.78 1.42 9.12
C GLU A 49 12.71 1.74 7.94
N LEU A 50 12.20 1.70 6.71
CA LEU A 50 12.97 2.04 5.50
C LEU A 50 13.45 3.50 5.49
N ILE A 51 12.58 4.43 5.91
CA ILE A 51 12.94 5.85 6.01
C ILE A 51 14.02 6.05 7.06
N MET A 52 13.88 5.43 8.24
CA MET A 52 14.86 5.54 9.32
C MET A 52 16.20 4.92 8.93
N ALA A 53 16.19 3.77 8.25
CA ALA A 53 17.40 3.12 7.74
C ALA A 53 18.12 4.02 6.72
N ALA A 54 17.40 4.60 5.75
CA ALA A 54 17.98 5.51 4.77
C ALA A 54 18.51 6.81 5.37
N ALA A 55 17.87 7.30 6.44
CA ALA A 55 18.32 8.49 7.17
C ALA A 55 19.59 8.25 7.99
N ALA A 56 19.86 7.00 8.38
CA ALA A 56 21.05 6.62 9.14
C ALA A 56 22.30 6.36 8.27
N LEU A 57 22.15 6.29 6.94
CA LEU A 57 23.26 6.07 6.03
C LEU A 57 23.99 7.39 5.75
N ASP A 58 25.32 7.38 5.87
CA ASP A 58 26.20 8.56 5.70
C ASP A 58 26.47 8.92 4.23
N ASP A 59 25.64 8.40 3.32
CA ASP A 59 25.67 8.74 1.91
C ASP A 59 24.97 10.08 1.71
N SER A 60 25.56 11.00 0.94
CA SER A 60 24.89 12.25 0.59
C SER A 60 24.39 12.20 -0.86
N GLY A 61 23.07 12.39 -1.06
CA GLY A 61 22.48 12.51 -2.39
C GLY A 61 21.95 11.22 -3.01
N SER A 62 21.91 10.12 -2.26
CA SER A 62 21.42 8.82 -2.73
C SER A 62 19.88 8.76 -2.75
N ILE A 63 19.34 8.03 -3.74
CA ILE A 63 17.92 7.69 -3.84
C ILE A 63 17.77 6.20 -3.53
N PHE A 64 17.07 5.88 -2.44
CA PHE A 64 16.80 4.51 -2.02
C PHE A 64 15.46 4.04 -2.60
N ILE A 65 15.48 2.87 -3.23
CA ILE A 65 14.29 2.19 -3.75
C ILE A 65 14.20 0.84 -3.02
N PRO A 66 13.20 0.62 -2.16
CA PRO A 66 13.06 -0.64 -1.46
C PRO A 66 12.68 -1.76 -2.42
N LYS A 67 13.11 -2.98 -2.12
CA LYS A 67 12.63 -4.17 -2.80
C LYS A 67 11.21 -4.45 -2.35
N MET A 68 10.28 -4.40 -3.29
CA MET A 68 8.85 -4.62 -3.05
C MET A 68 8.48 -6.06 -3.46
N CYS A 69 7.40 -6.58 -2.88
CA CYS A 69 6.74 -7.76 -3.43
C CYS A 69 6.11 -7.47 -4.80
N GLU A 70 5.44 -8.47 -5.37
CA GLU A 70 4.63 -8.30 -6.57
C GLU A 70 3.51 -7.26 -6.37
N PRO A 71 3.14 -6.52 -7.44
CA PRO A 71 2.09 -5.53 -7.36
C PRO A 71 0.72 -6.20 -7.25
N VAL A 72 -0.15 -5.63 -6.42
CA VAL A 72 -1.50 -6.15 -6.16
C VAL A 72 -2.49 -5.51 -7.11
N ILE A 73 -3.34 -6.33 -7.71
CA ILE A 73 -4.47 -5.86 -8.54
C ILE A 73 -5.55 -5.28 -7.62
N CYS A 74 -5.96 -4.03 -7.85
CA CYS A 74 -6.93 -3.32 -7.01
C CYS A 74 -8.27 -4.05 -6.87
N GLY A 75 -8.78 -4.67 -7.95
CA GLY A 75 -10.01 -5.48 -7.90
C GLY A 75 -9.87 -6.71 -7.00
N ARG A 76 -8.72 -7.38 -7.04
CA ARG A 76 -8.41 -8.51 -6.14
C ARG A 76 -8.29 -8.04 -4.68
N GLY A 77 -7.66 -6.88 -4.48
CA GLY A 77 -7.59 -6.21 -3.17
C GLY A 77 -8.97 -5.92 -2.57
N ALA A 78 -9.87 -5.34 -3.37
CA ALA A 78 -11.25 -5.07 -2.98
C ALA A 78 -11.98 -6.34 -2.51
N ALA A 79 -11.93 -7.41 -3.32
CA ALA A 79 -12.57 -8.69 -3.01
C ALA A 79 -12.04 -9.33 -1.72
N THR A 80 -10.75 -9.16 -1.42
CA THR A 80 -10.16 -9.65 -0.18
C THR A 80 -10.61 -8.86 1.04
N ILE A 81 -10.70 -7.53 0.93
CA ILE A 81 -11.22 -6.68 2.02
C ILE A 81 -12.69 -6.98 2.30
N GLU A 82 -13.48 -7.20 1.24
CA GLU A 82 -14.90 -7.58 1.37
C GLU A 82 -15.05 -8.91 2.11
N ARG A 83 -14.33 -9.96 1.71
CA ARG A 83 -14.37 -11.27 2.40
C ARG A 83 -13.91 -11.22 3.86
N ARG A 84 -12.91 -10.39 4.16
CA ARG A 84 -12.32 -10.30 5.51
C ARG A 84 -13.01 -9.26 6.39
N ALA A 85 -13.84 -8.39 5.81
CA ALA A 85 -14.36 -7.17 6.43
C ALA A 85 -13.26 -6.30 7.10
N ALA A 86 -12.03 -6.39 6.63
CA ALA A 86 -10.85 -5.75 7.23
C ALA A 86 -9.73 -5.55 6.20
N LEU A 87 -8.87 -4.54 6.42
CA LEU A 87 -7.62 -4.45 5.69
C LEU A 87 -6.73 -5.66 6.04
N PRO A 88 -6.09 -6.28 5.04
CA PRO A 88 -5.20 -7.40 5.30
C PRO A 88 -3.95 -6.91 6.05
N ARG A 89 -3.35 -7.82 6.84
CA ARG A 89 -2.13 -7.53 7.62
C ARG A 89 -0.87 -7.50 6.75
N ASP A 90 -0.95 -8.04 5.56
CA ASP A 90 0.05 -8.00 4.50
C ASP A 90 -0.68 -7.89 3.15
N TRP A 91 -0.29 -6.93 2.32
CA TRP A 91 -0.85 -6.78 0.96
C TRP A 91 -0.18 -7.71 -0.05
N CYS A 92 1.03 -8.18 0.20
CA CYS A 92 1.73 -9.12 -0.68
C CYS A 92 1.04 -10.49 -0.77
N GLU A 93 0.21 -10.84 0.22
CA GLU A 93 -0.53 -12.11 0.28
C GLU A 93 -1.90 -12.07 -0.40
N VAL A 94 -2.30 -10.92 -0.95
CA VAL A 94 -3.66 -10.64 -1.41
C VAL A 94 -3.92 -11.16 -2.82
#